data_AF-A0A1I1HDE9-F1
#
_entry.id   AF-A0A1I1HDE9-F1
#
_cell.length_a   1.000
_cell.length_b   1.000
_cell.length_c   1.000
_cell.angle_alpha   90.00
_cell.angle_beta   90.00
_cell.angle_gamma   90.00
#
_symmetry.space_group_name_H-M   'P 1'
#
loop_
_entity.id
_entity.type
_entity.pdbx_description
1 polymer ?
#
loop_
_entity_poly.entity_id
_entity_poly.type
_entity_poly.pdbx_seq_one_letter_code
_entity_poly.pdbx_strand_id
1 'polypeptide(L)'
;MIYPLKKRRFLPLFALIIFIILSGMLRFNSSFLTLFDAAGSIAIQALANSKLGFLFGPAYLLKNFWMAWLLTIVWAAFLRTLGFKVGFWWSLACSSILIIMCWAWSLLTFFYWDDGPVLLQMMPALSNTIWAFLLFQIQQVLVVRLPLAYWVKSTLSGLMIFFWLILAAASIVDYDVSVTTLIGSALFGYWFFRTAAGMYIRLSKHWQQFFGVDGKI
;
A
#
# COMPACT_ATOMS: atom_id res chain seq x y z
N MET A 1 -13.13 0.83 -19.03
CA MET A 1 -13.23 1.89 -18.00
C MET A 1 -12.83 1.33 -16.63
N ILE A 2 -12.25 2.12 -15.70
CA ILE A 2 -12.20 1.72 -14.27
C ILE A 2 -13.64 1.89 -13.76
N TYR A 3 -14.28 0.80 -13.33
CA TYR A 3 -15.67 0.83 -12.89
C TYR A 3 -15.81 1.78 -11.68
N PRO A 4 -16.97 2.43 -11.49
CA PRO A 4 -17.24 3.14 -10.26
C PRO A 4 -17.05 2.19 -9.08
N LEU A 5 -16.04 2.49 -8.26
CA LEU A 5 -15.85 1.89 -6.96
C LEU A 5 -17.20 1.91 -6.23
N LYS A 6 -17.66 0.78 -5.67
CA LYS A 6 -18.85 0.76 -4.80
C LYS A 6 -18.77 1.96 -3.86
N LYS A 7 -19.81 2.81 -3.84
CA LYS A 7 -19.92 4.04 -3.02
C LYS A 7 -19.74 3.66 -1.54
N ARG A 8 -18.49 3.61 -1.08
CA ARG A 8 -18.13 3.50 0.34
C ARG A 8 -17.52 4.83 0.73
N ARG A 9 -18.37 5.86 0.87
CA ARG A 9 -17.93 7.25 1.11
C ARG A 9 -17.24 7.40 2.48
N PHE A 10 -17.68 6.64 3.47
CA PHE A 10 -17.19 6.73 4.85
C PHE A 10 -15.94 5.89 5.14
N LEU A 11 -15.79 4.73 4.49
CA LEU A 11 -14.70 3.80 4.78
C LEU A 11 -13.27 4.37 4.57
N PRO A 12 -12.95 5.13 3.50
CA PRO A 12 -11.62 5.72 3.36
C PRO A 12 -11.37 6.82 4.41
N LEU A 13 -12.40 7.59 4.77
CA LEU A 13 -12.28 8.63 5.79
C LEU A 13 -12.03 8.02 7.18
N PHE A 14 -12.75 6.94 7.50
CA PHE A 14 -12.52 6.17 8.71
C PHE A 14 -11.11 5.57 8.77
N ALA A 15 -10.62 5.01 7.66
CA ALA A 15 -9.25 4.48 7.58
C ALA A 15 -8.20 5.57 7.83
N LEU A 16 -8.40 6.78 7.29
CA LEU A 16 -7.52 7.92 7.54
C LEU A 16 -7.56 8.35 9.01
N ILE A 17 -8.74 8.45 9.62
CA ILE A 17 -8.88 8.82 11.03
C ILE A 17 -8.15 7.83 11.93
N ILE A 18 -8.36 6.52 11.72
CA ILE A 18 -7.65 5.49 12.50
C ILE A 18 -6.14 5.62 12.28
N PHE A 19 -5.69 5.80 11.04
CA PHE A 19 -4.26 5.99 10.75
C PHE A 19 -3.65 7.17 11.52
N ILE A 20 -4.35 8.30 11.57
CA ILE A 20 -3.90 9.50 12.32
C ILE A 20 -3.83 9.19 13.82
N ILE A 21 -4.86 8.52 14.37
CA ILE A 21 -4.89 8.15 15.79
C ILE A 21 -3.73 7.20 16.12
N LEU A 22 -3.52 6.15 15.33
CA LEU A 22 -2.41 5.21 15.53
C LEU A 22 -1.05 5.90 15.45
N SER A 23 -0.87 6.82 14.50
CA SER A 23 0.36 7.59 14.35
C SER A 23 0.61 8.52 15.55
N GLY A 24 -0.43 9.18 16.07
CA GLY A 24 -0.33 9.98 17.28
C GLY A 24 0.00 9.13 18.51
N MET A 25 -0.67 7.99 18.68
CA MET A 25 -0.41 7.07 19.79
C MET A 25 1.02 6.48 19.74
N LEU A 26 1.56 6.20 18.55
CA LEU A 26 2.95 5.78 18.38
C LEU A 26 3.94 6.90 18.74
N ARG A 27 3.67 8.14 18.31
CA ARG A 27 4.52 9.30 18.65
C ARG A 27 4.64 9.50 20.16
N PHE A 28 3.55 9.34 20.90
CA PHE A 28 3.53 9.47 22.37
C PHE A 28 3.86 8.17 23.10
N ASN A 29 4.37 7.15 22.39
CA ASN A 29 4.79 5.87 22.94
C ASN A 29 3.76 5.24 23.89
N SER A 30 2.52 5.15 23.44
CA SER A 30 1.41 4.61 24.24
C SER A 30 1.70 3.17 24.71
N SER A 31 1.61 2.92 26.02
CA SER A 31 1.87 1.60 26.63
C SER A 31 1.00 0.48 26.03
N PHE A 32 -0.18 0.81 25.53
CA PHE A 32 -1.04 -0.15 24.85
C PHE A 32 -0.45 -0.62 23.52
N LEU A 33 0.08 0.31 22.72
CA LEU A 33 0.65 -0.02 21.41
C LEU A 33 1.99 -0.74 21.55
N THR A 34 2.80 -0.40 22.54
CA THR A 34 4.06 -1.12 22.78
C THR A 34 3.81 -2.58 23.17
N LEU A 35 2.82 -2.84 24.03
CA LEU A 35 2.39 -4.20 24.35
C LEU A 35 1.84 -4.94 23.12
N PHE A 36 1.02 -4.26 22.31
CA PHE A 36 0.46 -4.84 21.08
C PHE A 36 1.55 -5.18 20.05
N ASP A 37 2.49 -4.26 19.82
CA ASP A 37 3.61 -4.44 18.90
C ASP A 37 4.54 -5.57 19.39
N ALA A 38 4.80 -5.66 20.70
CA ALA A 38 5.58 -6.74 21.29
C ALA A 38 4.90 -8.09 21.13
N ALA A 39 3.61 -8.19 21.47
CA ALA A 39 2.84 -9.43 21.35
C ALA A 39 2.77 -9.92 19.89
N GLY A 40 2.53 -9.00 18.94
CA GLY A 40 2.50 -9.35 17.53
C GLY A 40 3.87 -9.75 16.98
N SER A 41 4.95 -9.11 17.43
CA SER A 41 6.32 -9.51 17.07
C SER A 41 6.65 -10.93 17.54
N ILE A 42 6.30 -11.27 18.78
CA ILE A 42 6.48 -12.63 19.34
C ILE A 42 5.71 -13.67 18.49
N ALA A 43 4.45 -13.39 18.18
CA ALA A 43 3.63 -14.29 17.37
C ALA A 43 4.22 -14.53 15.97
N ILE A 44 4.73 -13.47 15.33
CA ILE A 44 5.32 -13.55 13.99
C ILE A 44 6.67 -14.27 14.00
N GLN A 45 7.48 -14.06 15.03
CA GLN A 45 8.74 -14.80 15.20
C GLN A 45 8.51 -16.29 15.44
N ALA A 46 7.50 -16.65 16.24
CA ALA A 46 7.10 -18.04 16.41
C ALA A 46 6.67 -18.67 15.07
N LEU A 47 5.97 -17.91 14.23
CA LEU A 47 5.60 -18.33 12.88
C LEU A 47 6.83 -18.49 11.96
N ALA A 48 7.80 -17.59 12.03
CA ALA A 48 9.05 -17.64 11.26
C ALA A 48 9.91 -18.86 11.60
N ASN A 49 9.93 -19.26 12.88
CA ASN A 49 10.63 -20.45 13.34
C ASN A 49 9.88 -21.76 13.08
N SER A 50 8.63 -21.69 12.61
CA SER A 50 7.83 -22.86 12.26
C SER A 50 8.12 -23.35 10.84
N LYS A 51 7.51 -24.48 10.43
CA LYS A 51 7.58 -24.97 9.04
C LYS A 51 7.05 -23.97 7.99
N LEU A 52 6.25 -22.99 8.41
CA LEU A 52 5.77 -21.91 7.53
C LEU A 52 6.84 -20.85 7.27
N GLY A 53 8.00 -20.92 7.95
CA GLY A 53 9.13 -20.02 7.76
C GLY A 53 9.66 -19.97 6.32
N PHE A 54 9.47 -21.04 5.54
CA PHE A 54 9.88 -21.07 4.14
C PHE A 54 9.22 -19.98 3.28
N LEU A 55 8.00 -19.55 3.64
CA LEU A 55 7.26 -18.50 2.93
C LEU A 55 7.95 -17.13 3.07
N PHE A 56 8.77 -16.94 4.11
CA PHE A 56 9.51 -15.69 4.30
C PHE A 56 10.69 -15.54 3.35
N GLY A 57 11.26 -16.64 2.83
CA GLY A 57 12.37 -16.62 1.87
C GLY A 57 12.16 -15.63 0.71
N PRO A 58 11.14 -15.82 -0.15
CA PRO A 58 10.85 -14.88 -1.24
C PRO A 58 10.39 -13.51 -0.72
N ALA A 59 9.76 -13.47 0.46
CA ALA A 59 9.28 -12.23 1.06
C ALA A 59 10.42 -11.28 1.47
N TYR A 60 11.57 -11.81 1.91
CA TYR A 60 12.75 -11.01 2.25
C TYR A 60 13.31 -10.23 1.05
N LEU A 61 13.22 -10.80 -0.16
CA LEU A 61 13.65 -10.11 -1.37
C LEU A 61 12.62 -9.03 -1.75
N LEU A 62 11.33 -9.36 -1.64
CA LEU A 62 10.21 -8.52 -2.05
C LEU A 62 9.90 -7.41 -1.04
N LYS A 63 10.30 -7.52 0.24
CA LYS A 63 10.10 -6.45 1.23
C LYS A 63 10.93 -5.20 0.94
N ASN A 64 11.99 -5.30 0.14
CA ASN A 64 12.83 -4.17 -0.21
C ASN A 64 12.06 -3.11 -1.01
N PHE A 65 12.20 -1.85 -0.61
CA PHE A 65 11.55 -0.71 -1.28
C PHE A 65 11.84 -0.68 -2.79
N TRP A 66 13.11 -0.88 -3.19
CA TRP A 66 13.52 -0.88 -4.60
C TRP A 66 12.79 -1.93 -5.43
N MET A 67 12.51 -3.09 -4.83
CA MET A 67 11.78 -4.16 -5.51
C MET A 67 10.30 -3.79 -5.69
N ALA A 68 9.68 -3.23 -4.64
CA ALA A 68 8.32 -2.71 -4.73
C ALA A 68 8.21 -1.62 -5.81
N TRP A 69 9.17 -0.68 -5.85
CA TRP A 69 9.21 0.39 -6.84
C TRP A 69 9.42 -0.13 -8.26
N LEU A 70 10.37 -1.03 -8.48
CA LEU A 70 10.59 -1.67 -9.77
C LEU A 70 9.31 -2.36 -10.27
N LEU A 71 8.60 -3.06 -9.40
CA LEU A 71 7.33 -3.69 -9.74
C LEU A 71 6.22 -2.69 -10.06
N THR A 72 6.18 -1.51 -9.43
CA THR A 72 5.25 -0.44 -9.85
C THR A 72 5.54 0.05 -11.27
N ILE A 73 6.81 0.13 -11.67
CA ILE A 73 7.21 0.50 -13.03
C ILE A 73 6.81 -0.59 -14.02
N VAL A 74 7.10 -1.86 -13.71
CA VAL A 74 6.69 -3.01 -14.52
C VAL A 74 5.17 -3.07 -14.67
N TRP A 75 4.44 -2.86 -13.58
CA TRP A 75 2.98 -2.81 -13.60
C TRP A 75 2.45 -1.65 -14.45
N ALA A 76 3.04 -0.46 -14.33
CA ALA A 76 2.68 0.66 -15.20
C ALA A 76 2.93 0.31 -16.67
N ALA A 77 4.09 -0.27 -17.01
CA ALA A 77 4.41 -0.71 -18.37
C ALA A 77 3.37 -1.73 -18.89
N PHE A 78 2.94 -2.66 -18.05
CA PHE A 78 1.86 -3.60 -18.36
C PHE A 78 0.51 -2.89 -18.61
N LEU A 79 0.18 -1.85 -17.85
CA LEU A 79 -1.02 -1.03 -18.15
C LEU A 79 -0.92 -0.38 -19.53
N ARG A 80 0.28 0.03 -19.95
CA ARG A 80 0.52 0.60 -21.29
C ARG A 80 0.30 -0.43 -22.40
N THR A 81 0.75 -1.67 -22.23
CA THR A 81 0.54 -2.74 -23.24
C THR A 81 -0.95 -3.10 -23.40
N LEU A 82 -1.75 -2.94 -22.34
CA LEU A 82 -3.22 -3.08 -22.39
C LEU A 82 -3.95 -1.88 -23.01
N GLY A 83 -3.23 -0.88 -23.54
CA GLY A 83 -3.79 0.32 -24.15
C GLY A 83 -4.13 1.45 -23.17
N PHE A 84 -3.81 1.33 -21.87
CA PHE A 84 -4.04 2.39 -20.88
C PHE A 84 -2.91 3.42 -20.85
N LYS A 85 -2.79 4.25 -21.89
CA LYS A 85 -1.79 5.33 -21.96
C LYS A 85 -1.90 6.30 -20.76
N VAL A 86 -3.12 6.72 -20.41
CA VAL A 86 -3.36 7.59 -19.24
C VAL A 86 -3.15 6.83 -17.92
N GLY A 87 -3.49 5.54 -17.88
CA GLY A 87 -3.30 4.70 -16.70
C GLY A 87 -1.83 4.47 -16.35
N PHE A 88 -0.95 4.38 -17.35
CA PHE A 88 0.51 4.32 -17.18
C PHE A 88 1.04 5.54 -16.41
N TRP A 89 0.78 6.74 -16.92
CA TRP A 89 1.25 7.98 -16.30
C TRP A 89 0.62 8.22 -14.94
N TRP A 90 -0.67 7.90 -14.81
CA TRP A 90 -1.38 8.02 -13.54
C TRP A 90 -0.82 7.11 -12.45
N SER A 91 -0.54 5.84 -12.78
CA SER A 91 0.02 4.89 -11.83
C SER A 91 1.38 5.34 -11.33
N LEU A 92 2.27 5.78 -12.22
CA LEU A 92 3.59 6.30 -11.85
C LEU A 92 3.49 7.56 -11.01
N ALA A 93 2.69 8.55 -11.44
CA ALA A 93 2.51 9.79 -10.70
C ALA A 93 1.95 9.55 -9.30
N CYS A 94 0.91 8.73 -9.15
CA CYS A 94 0.35 8.40 -7.84
C CYS A 94 1.33 7.63 -6.97
N SER A 95 2.11 6.70 -7.52
CA SER A 95 3.11 5.95 -6.74
C SER A 95 4.21 6.88 -6.24
N SER A 96 4.69 7.83 -7.05
CA SER A 96 5.67 8.84 -6.63
C SER A 96 5.10 9.78 -5.55
N ILE A 97 3.87 10.26 -5.73
CA ILE A 97 3.21 11.12 -4.74
C ILE A 97 3.02 10.37 -3.42
N LEU A 98 2.65 9.08 -3.47
CA LEU A 98 2.51 8.24 -2.27
C LEU A 98 3.82 8.16 -1.49
N ILE A 99 4.96 7.98 -2.17
CA ILE A 99 6.28 7.96 -1.54
C ILE A 99 6.53 9.28 -0.82
N ILE A 100 6.35 10.41 -1.51
CA ILE A 100 6.55 11.75 -0.94
C ILE A 100 5.64 11.95 0.27
N MET A 101 4.37 11.52 0.19
CA MET A 101 3.42 11.62 1.31
C MET A 101 3.84 10.78 2.52
N CYS A 102 4.37 9.56 2.31
CA CYS A 102 4.86 8.74 3.43
C CYS A 102 6.02 9.41 4.15
N TRP A 103 6.98 9.96 3.38
CA TRP A 103 8.11 10.72 3.92
C TRP A 103 7.66 11.99 4.64
N ALA A 104 6.78 12.78 4.03
CA ALA A 104 6.26 14.00 4.62
C ALA A 104 5.51 13.71 5.93
N TRP A 105 4.72 12.63 5.98
CA TRP A 105 4.03 12.22 7.19
C TRP A 105 5.00 11.79 8.30
N SER A 106 5.96 10.93 7.98
CA SER A 106 6.99 10.48 8.93
C SER A 106 7.76 11.66 9.50
N LEU A 107 8.17 12.62 8.66
CA LEU A 107 8.83 13.85 9.10
C LEU A 107 7.92 14.70 9.98
N LEU A 108 6.65 14.86 9.64
CA LEU A 108 5.73 15.67 10.46
C LEU A 108 5.51 15.08 11.86
N THR A 109 5.54 13.75 11.98
CA THR A 109 5.10 13.04 13.18
C THR A 109 6.24 12.54 14.06
N PHE A 110 7.36 12.14 13.49
CA PHE A 110 8.46 11.47 14.20
C PHE A 110 9.80 12.21 14.11
N PHE A 111 9.83 13.40 13.50
CA PHE A 111 11.01 14.26 13.51
C PHE A 111 11.08 15.03 14.82
N TYR A 112 12.26 15.03 15.45
CA TYR A 112 12.56 15.85 16.61
C TYR A 112 13.94 16.49 16.46
N TRP A 113 14.14 17.60 17.19
CA TRP A 113 15.34 18.43 17.12
C TRP A 113 15.75 18.84 18.53
N ASP A 114 16.12 17.87 19.35
CA ASP A 114 16.67 18.15 20.69
C ASP A 114 18.21 18.00 20.69
N ASP A 115 18.75 16.97 20.02
CA ASP A 115 20.20 16.72 19.90
C ASP A 115 20.68 16.61 18.43
N GLY A 116 19.98 17.28 17.52
CA GLY A 116 20.18 17.19 16.07
C GLY A 116 18.98 16.58 15.35
N PRO A 117 18.97 16.62 14.00
CA PRO A 117 17.86 16.09 13.22
C PRO A 117 17.82 14.57 13.30
N VAL A 118 16.86 14.03 14.04
CA VAL A 118 16.66 12.58 14.15
C VAL A 118 15.22 12.21 13.80
N LEU A 119 15.08 11.16 12.99
CA LEU A 119 13.80 10.56 12.64
C LEU A 119 13.64 9.25 13.43
N LEU A 120 12.75 9.23 14.43
CA LEU A 120 12.59 8.07 15.33
C LEU A 120 12.14 6.81 14.60
N GLN A 121 11.18 6.97 13.68
CA GLN A 121 10.53 5.86 13.00
C GLN A 121 9.93 6.30 11.68
N MET A 122 9.89 5.38 10.70
CA MET A 122 9.15 5.59 9.45
C MET A 122 7.73 5.03 9.58
N MET A 123 6.74 5.90 9.59
CA MET A 123 5.32 5.55 9.54
C MET A 123 4.59 6.39 8.48
N PRO A 124 3.80 5.77 7.59
CA PRO A 124 3.64 4.33 7.43
C PRO A 124 4.91 3.67 6.85
N ALA A 125 5.06 2.36 7.03
CA ALA A 125 6.19 1.64 6.43
C ALA A 125 6.13 1.76 4.89
N LEU A 126 7.16 2.37 4.30
CA LEU A 126 7.16 2.80 2.90
C LEU A 126 6.90 1.65 1.93
N SER A 127 7.70 0.60 2.02
CA SER A 127 7.61 -0.56 1.12
C SER A 127 6.24 -1.24 1.19
N ASN A 128 5.76 -1.53 2.42
CA ASN A 128 4.47 -2.18 2.63
C ASN A 128 3.29 -1.33 2.15
N THR A 129 3.40 0.00 2.21
CA THR A 129 2.39 0.93 1.70
C THR A 129 2.33 0.91 0.18
N ILE A 130 3.49 0.88 -0.48
CA ILE A 130 3.57 0.77 -1.95
C ILE A 130 3.02 -0.57 -2.42
N TRP A 131 3.37 -1.66 -1.73
CA TRP A 131 2.78 -2.97 -2.00
C TRP A 131 1.27 -2.98 -1.84
N ALA A 132 0.74 -2.41 -0.75
CA ALA A 132 -0.71 -2.29 -0.56
C ALA A 132 -1.35 -1.53 -1.73
N PHE A 133 -0.77 -0.40 -2.14
CA PHE A 133 -1.26 0.39 -3.26
C PHE A 133 -1.23 -0.38 -4.59
N LEU A 134 -0.14 -1.06 -4.90
CA LEU A 134 0.01 -1.89 -6.09
C LEU A 134 -1.00 -3.03 -6.12
N LEU A 135 -1.17 -3.74 -5.00
CA LEU A 135 -2.15 -4.82 -4.89
C LEU A 135 -3.58 -4.30 -5.08
N PHE A 136 -3.93 -3.14 -4.53
CA PHE A 136 -5.24 -2.55 -4.78
C PHE A 136 -5.45 -2.15 -6.25
N GLN A 137 -4.42 -1.63 -6.92
CA GLN A 137 -4.48 -1.35 -8.36
C GLN A 137 -4.71 -2.63 -9.18
N ILE A 138 -3.90 -3.66 -8.94
CA ILE A 138 -3.99 -4.97 -9.59
C ILE A 138 -5.39 -5.55 -9.36
N GLN A 139 -5.88 -5.52 -8.12
CA GLN A 139 -7.21 -6.01 -7.78
C GLN A 139 -8.31 -5.27 -8.56
N GLN A 140 -8.24 -3.94 -8.69
CA GLN A 140 -9.22 -3.20 -9.50
C GLN A 140 -9.16 -3.58 -10.98
N VAL A 141 -7.97 -3.77 -11.55
CA VAL A 141 -7.84 -4.16 -12.97
C VAL A 141 -8.37 -5.58 -13.20
N LEU A 142 -7.98 -6.55 -12.38
CA LEU A 142 -8.40 -7.96 -12.52
C LEU A 142 -9.89 -8.18 -12.24
N VAL A 143 -10.41 -7.59 -11.17
CA VAL A 143 -11.81 -7.79 -10.78
C VAL A 143 -12.77 -7.13 -11.75
N VAL A 144 -12.39 -5.99 -12.34
CA VAL A 144 -13.27 -5.20 -13.19
C VAL A 144 -13.12 -5.54 -14.67
N ARG A 145 -11.90 -5.76 -15.18
CA ARG A 145 -11.67 -5.80 -16.63
C ARG A 145 -11.54 -7.18 -17.22
N LEU A 146 -10.99 -8.13 -16.46
CA LEU A 146 -10.82 -9.47 -16.98
C LEU A 146 -12.15 -10.24 -16.86
N PRO A 147 -12.63 -10.88 -17.94
CA PRO A 147 -13.84 -11.70 -17.93
C PRO A 147 -13.54 -13.05 -17.26
N LEU A 148 -13.11 -12.99 -16.00
CA LEU A 148 -12.83 -14.15 -15.16
C LEU A 148 -14.08 -14.51 -14.35
N ALA A 149 -14.25 -15.81 -14.10
CA ALA A 149 -15.29 -16.30 -13.21
C ALA A 149 -15.13 -15.73 -11.79
N TYR A 150 -16.25 -15.59 -11.07
CA TYR A 150 -16.28 -14.99 -9.73
C TYR A 150 -15.35 -15.73 -8.74
N TRP A 151 -15.32 -17.06 -8.80
CA TRP A 151 -14.46 -17.86 -7.92
C TRP A 151 -12.98 -17.52 -8.13
N VAL A 152 -12.52 -17.38 -9.38
CA VAL A 152 -11.14 -16.99 -9.71
C VAL A 152 -10.82 -15.61 -9.14
N LYS A 153 -11.73 -14.64 -9.30
CA LYS A 153 -11.56 -13.28 -8.75
C LYS A 153 -11.46 -13.30 -7.22
N SER A 154 -12.25 -14.13 -6.55
CA SER A 154 -12.22 -14.28 -5.09
C SER A 154 -10.92 -14.93 -4.63
N THR A 155 -10.51 -16.05 -5.24
CA THR A 155 -9.26 -16.74 -4.92
C THR A 155 -8.06 -15.83 -5.12
N LEU A 156 -8.00 -15.11 -6.23
CA LEU A 156 -6.91 -14.18 -6.51
C LEU A 156 -6.86 -13.02 -5.51
N SER A 157 -8.02 -12.49 -5.11
CA SER A 157 -8.10 -11.48 -4.04
C SER A 157 -7.61 -12.02 -2.71
N GLY A 158 -7.95 -13.26 -2.35
CA GLY A 158 -7.47 -13.91 -1.13
C GLY A 158 -5.95 -14.11 -1.15
N LEU A 159 -5.41 -14.57 -2.27
CA LEU A 159 -3.97 -14.73 -2.48
C LEU A 159 -3.21 -13.41 -2.35
N MET A 160 -3.74 -12.31 -2.90
CA MET A 160 -3.11 -10.99 -2.79
C MET A 160 -3.06 -10.48 -1.34
N ILE A 161 -4.14 -10.69 -0.58
CA ILE A 161 -4.17 -10.33 0.86
C ILE A 161 -3.16 -11.18 1.62
N PHE A 162 -3.16 -12.49 1.40
CA PHE A 162 -2.23 -13.40 2.04
C PHE A 162 -0.77 -13.07 1.70
N PHE A 163 -0.49 -12.76 0.44
CA PHE A 163 0.81 -12.31 -0.02
C PHE A 163 1.26 -11.02 0.70
N TRP A 164 0.37 -10.03 0.84
CA TRP A 164 0.68 -8.82 1.59
C TRP A 164 0.96 -9.11 3.07
N LEU A 165 0.20 -10.02 3.69
CA LEU A 165 0.41 -10.42 5.08
C LEU A 165 1.77 -11.11 5.29
N ILE A 166 2.22 -11.93 4.34
CA ILE A 166 3.56 -12.53 4.39
C ILE A 166 4.64 -11.44 4.29
N LEU A 167 4.50 -10.48 3.37
CA LEU A 167 5.43 -9.35 3.27
C LEU A 167 5.46 -8.51 4.55
N ALA A 168 4.29 -8.24 5.13
CA ALA A 168 4.12 -7.53 6.39
C ALA A 168 4.83 -8.27 7.54
N ALA A 169 4.60 -9.57 7.67
CA ALA A 169 5.25 -10.40 8.67
C ALA A 169 6.78 -10.48 8.47
N ALA A 170 7.26 -10.59 7.22
CA ALA A 170 8.70 -10.57 6.91
C ALA A 170 9.39 -9.26 7.33
N SER A 171 8.69 -8.12 7.25
CA SER A 171 9.21 -6.84 7.74
C SER A 171 9.35 -6.77 9.26
N ILE A 172 8.66 -7.65 10.02
CA ILE A 172 8.74 -7.70 11.49
C ILE A 172 9.85 -8.61 11.97
N VAL A 173 10.13 -9.70 11.25
CA VAL A 173 11.12 -10.71 11.69
C VAL A 173 12.51 -10.10 11.86
N ASP A 174 12.91 -9.17 11.00
CA ASP A 174 14.19 -8.47 11.10
C ASP A 174 14.14 -7.24 12.04
N TYR A 175 13.04 -7.04 12.79
CA TYR A 175 12.79 -5.87 13.65
C TYR A 175 12.82 -4.51 12.96
N ASP A 176 12.77 -4.47 11.62
CA ASP A 176 12.78 -3.22 10.84
C ASP A 176 11.53 -2.35 11.11
N VAL A 177 10.39 -2.98 11.42
CA VAL A 177 9.07 -2.34 11.43
C VAL A 177 8.17 -2.92 12.52
N SER A 178 7.32 -2.09 13.15
CA SER A 178 6.37 -2.53 14.17
C SER A 178 5.01 -2.97 13.57
N VAL A 179 4.23 -3.76 14.31
CA VAL A 179 2.91 -4.24 13.83
C VAL A 179 1.97 -3.06 13.53
N THR A 180 1.98 -2.05 14.40
CA THR A 180 1.15 -0.85 14.25
C THR A 180 1.51 -0.06 13.01
N THR A 181 2.80 0.03 12.66
CA THR A 181 3.22 0.73 11.44
C THR A 181 2.80 0.00 10.17
N LEU A 182 2.70 -1.33 10.18
CA LEU A 182 2.15 -2.11 9.06
C LEU A 182 0.64 -1.96 8.92
N ILE A 183 -0.09 -1.95 10.04
CA ILE A 183 -1.53 -1.63 10.03
C ILE A 183 -1.71 -0.22 9.47
N GLY A 184 -0.86 0.73 9.88
CA GLY A 184 -0.82 2.07 9.33
C GLY A 184 -0.59 2.09 7.82
N SER A 185 0.34 1.29 7.30
CA SER A 185 0.59 1.12 5.85
C SER A 185 -0.63 0.62 5.09
N ALA A 186 -1.35 -0.36 5.61
CA ALA A 186 -2.56 -0.88 4.98
C ALA A 186 -3.66 0.19 4.93
N LEU A 187 -3.89 0.90 6.05
CA LEU A 187 -4.91 1.93 6.16
C LEU A 187 -4.61 3.13 5.26
N PHE A 188 -3.37 3.63 5.31
CA PHE A 188 -2.93 4.76 4.50
C PHE A 188 -2.91 4.41 3.00
N GLY A 189 -2.37 3.24 2.65
CA GLY A 189 -2.37 2.73 1.28
C GLY A 189 -3.79 2.56 0.73
N TYR A 190 -4.73 2.04 1.53
CA TYR A 190 -6.14 1.94 1.14
C TYR A 190 -6.79 3.32 0.94
N TRP A 191 -6.61 4.25 1.88
CA TRP A 191 -7.15 5.61 1.75
C TRP A 191 -6.63 6.28 0.48
N PHE A 192 -5.31 6.28 0.29
CA PHE A 192 -4.66 6.91 -0.87
C PHE A 192 -5.07 6.25 -2.18
N PHE A 193 -5.20 4.92 -2.21
CA PHE A 193 -5.70 4.22 -3.38
C PHE A 193 -7.10 4.70 -3.78
N ARG A 194 -8.01 4.84 -2.81
CA ARG A 194 -9.40 5.23 -3.06
C ARG A 194 -9.50 6.68 -3.53
N THR A 195 -8.69 7.59 -2.98
CA THR A 195 -8.63 8.99 -3.44
C THR A 195 -8.05 9.06 -4.85
N ALA A 196 -6.94 8.37 -5.12
CA ALA A 196 -6.31 8.30 -6.44
C ALA A 196 -7.26 7.74 -7.51
N ALA A 197 -7.95 6.63 -7.23
CA ALA A 197 -8.92 6.05 -8.15
C ALA A 197 -10.14 6.95 -8.37
N GLY A 198 -10.60 7.65 -7.33
CA GLY A 198 -11.69 8.63 -7.45
C GLY A 198 -11.32 9.83 -8.32
N MET A 199 -10.10 10.36 -8.16
CA MET A 199 -9.57 11.43 -9.00
C MET A 199 -9.40 10.98 -10.45
N TYR A 200 -8.86 9.78 -10.67
CA TYR A 200 -8.72 9.19 -12.01
C TYR A 200 -10.05 9.14 -12.74
N ILE A 201 -11.13 8.64 -12.12
CA ILE A 201 -12.43 8.54 -12.78
C ILE A 201 -12.96 9.92 -13.20
N ARG A 202 -12.80 10.94 -12.34
CA ARG A 202 -13.27 12.31 -12.63
C ARG A 202 -12.44 13.00 -13.73
N LEU A 203 -11.12 12.82 -13.68
CA LEU A 203 -10.19 13.53 -14.52
C LEU A 203 -9.88 12.79 -15.83
N SER A 204 -10.05 11.47 -15.88
CA SER A 204 -9.66 10.64 -17.04
C SER A 204 -10.20 11.15 -18.38
N LYS A 205 -11.44 11.67 -18.44
CA LYS A 205 -12.00 12.26 -19.67
C LYS A 205 -11.22 13.48 -20.17
N HIS A 206 -10.84 14.39 -19.25
CA HIS A 206 -10.04 15.58 -19.59
C HIS A 206 -8.61 15.19 -19.99
N TRP A 207 -8.01 14.24 -19.29
CA TRP A 207 -6.64 13.80 -19.60
C TRP A 207 -6.57 12.97 -20.89
N GLN A 208 -7.64 12.24 -21.25
CA GLN A 208 -7.72 11.57 -22.56
C GLN A 208 -7.75 12.58 -23.72
N GLN A 209 -8.42 13.72 -23.55
CA GLN A 209 -8.41 14.82 -24.50
C GLN A 209 -7.03 15.48 -24.60
N PHE A 210 -6.37 15.73 -23.47
CA PHE A 210 -5.04 16.35 -23.43
C PHE A 210 -3.93 15.47 -24.03
N PHE A 211 -3.98 14.15 -23.79
CA PHE A 211 -2.97 13.21 -24.30
C PHE A 211 -3.23 12.73 -25.73
N GLY A 212 -4.21 13.31 -26.45
CA GLY A 212 -4.48 12.99 -27.86
C GLY A 212 -4.75 11.50 -28.07
N VAL A 213 -5.48 10.86 -27.16
CA VAL A 213 -5.81 9.43 -27.26
C VAL A 213 -7.16 9.30 -27.94
N ASP A 214 -7.16 9.34 -29.29
CA ASP A 214 -8.30 9.03 -30.18
C ASP A 214 -8.68 7.54 -30.13
N GLY A 215 -8.93 7.02 -28.93
CA GLY A 215 -9.63 5.75 -28.74
C GLY A 215 -11.10 6.06 -28.56
N LYS A 216 -11.92 5.75 -29.57
CA LYS A 216 -13.39 5.82 -29.50
C LYS A 216 -13.88 5.21 -28.18
N ILE A 217 -14.76 5.96 -27.51
CA ILE A 217 -15.48 5.59 -26.28
C ILE A 217 -16.34 4.36 -26.54
#